data_AF-X0X252-F1
#
_entry.id   AF-X0X252-F1
#
_cell.length_a   1.000
_cell.length_b   1.000
_cell.length_c   1.000
_cell.angle_alpha   90.00
_cell.angle_beta   90.00
_cell.angle_gamma   90.00
#
_symmetry.space_group_name_H-M   'P 1'
#
loop_
_entity.id
_entity.type
_entity.pdbx_description
1 polymer ?
#
loop_
_entity_poly.entity_id
_entity_poly.type
_entity_poly.pdbx_seq_one_letter_code
_entity_poly.pdbx_strand_id
1 'polypeptide(L)'
;MPRDSSGNYTLPAGNPVVSGTVITSNWANTTMSDVANALTDSLSRTGQGGMLAPMLFDDGAILTPGIAWALEPTMGFYRDSTQDMRASVGNRAVTRWQLDTQFEVLRDYGAGLEYYP
;
A
#
# COMPACT_ATOMS: atom_id res chain seq x y z
N MET A 1 2.13 2.73 19.47
CA MET A 1 2.58 1.32 19.30
C MET A 1 2.91 1.05 17.84
N PRO A 2 4.15 0.69 17.50
CA PRO A 2 4.54 0.44 16.12
C PRO A 2 4.01 -0.90 15.62
N ARG A 3 3.52 -0.93 14.37
CA ARG A 3 3.37 -2.16 13.60
C ARG A 3 4.70 -2.46 12.91
N ASP A 4 4.99 -3.72 12.61
CA ASP A 4 6.09 -4.03 11.70
C ASP A 4 5.80 -3.56 10.27
N SER A 5 6.77 -3.67 9.37
CA SER A 5 6.62 -3.32 7.96
C SER A 5 5.55 -4.14 7.21
N SER A 6 5.09 -5.24 7.80
CA SER A 6 4.01 -6.10 7.30
C SER A 6 2.65 -5.74 7.93
N GLY A 7 2.59 -4.72 8.78
CA GLY A 7 1.37 -4.28 9.45
C GLY A 7 0.98 -5.16 10.65
N ASN A 8 1.81 -6.11 11.06
CA ASN A 8 1.54 -6.94 12.24
C ASN A 8 1.74 -6.10 13.50
N TYR A 9 0.80 -6.26 14.42
CA TYR A 9 0.89 -5.67 15.75
C TYR A 9 1.40 -6.72 16.74
N THR A 10 2.41 -6.36 17.52
CA THR A 10 2.86 -7.13 18.69
C THR A 10 2.56 -6.36 19.95
N LEU A 11 1.95 -7.03 20.93
CA LEU A 11 1.69 -6.43 22.24
C LEU A 11 3.01 -6.00 22.90
N PRO A 12 3.15 -4.74 23.34
CA PRO A 12 4.32 -4.29 24.08
C PRO A 12 4.55 -5.12 25.35
N ALA A 13 5.81 -5.44 25.63
CA ALA A 13 6.19 -6.10 26.88
C ALA A 13 5.78 -5.26 28.10
N GLY A 14 5.43 -5.93 29.21
CA GLY A 14 4.91 -5.26 30.41
C GLY A 14 3.40 -4.99 30.38
N ASN A 15 2.70 -5.47 29.36
CA ASN A 15 1.26 -5.33 29.19
C ASN A 15 0.41 -6.61 29.09
N PRO A 16 0.83 -7.81 29.56
CA PRO A 16 -0.15 -8.83 29.91
C PRO A 16 -0.65 -8.57 31.33
N VAL A 17 -1.95 -8.33 31.48
CA VAL A 17 -2.60 -8.36 32.80
C VAL A 17 -2.52 -9.78 33.33
N VAL A 18 -1.89 -9.95 34.50
CA VAL A 18 -1.75 -11.25 35.15
C VAL A 18 -2.65 -11.32 36.37
N SER A 19 -3.34 -12.45 36.54
CA SER A 19 -4.17 -12.69 37.72
C SER A 19 -3.37 -12.52 39.01
N GLY A 20 -3.96 -11.85 40.00
CA GLY A 20 -3.31 -11.57 41.28
C GLY A 20 -2.30 -10.42 41.29
N THR A 21 -2.11 -9.71 40.17
CA THR A 21 -1.24 -8.52 40.11
C THR A 21 -2.05 -7.23 40.14
N VAL A 22 -1.52 -6.20 40.81
CA VAL A 22 -2.18 -4.89 40.89
C VAL A 22 -1.96 -4.11 39.60
N ILE A 23 -3.05 -3.62 39.02
CA ILE A 23 -3.03 -2.70 37.88
C ILE A 23 -2.65 -1.31 38.39
N THR A 24 -1.60 -0.70 37.83
CA THR A 24 -1.20 0.67 38.20
C THR A 24 -1.59 1.64 37.11
N SER A 25 -1.99 2.84 37.51
CA SER A 25 -2.37 3.91 36.57
C SER A 25 -1.25 4.29 35.62
N ASN A 26 0.02 4.14 36.02
CA ASN A 26 1.17 4.50 35.20
C ASN A 26 1.20 3.69 33.90
N TRP A 27 1.35 2.36 33.98
CA TRP A 27 1.42 1.54 32.76
C TRP A 27 0.07 1.50 32.03
N ALA A 28 -1.05 1.54 32.76
CA ALA A 28 -2.38 1.45 32.17
C ALA A 28 -2.72 2.71 31.35
N ASN A 29 -2.45 3.91 31.87
CA ASN A 29 -2.72 5.14 31.15
C ASN A 29 -1.77 5.33 29.97
N THR A 30 -0.48 5.02 30.13
CA THR A 30 0.48 5.06 29.01
C THR A 30 0.04 4.14 27.87
N THR A 31 -0.43 2.93 28.19
CA THR A 31 -1.02 2.02 27.19
C THR A 31 -2.19 2.67 26.46
N MET A 32 -3.12 3.29 27.18
CA MET A 32 -4.29 3.92 26.57
C MET A 32 -3.92 5.12 25.68
N SER A 33 -2.92 5.91 26.07
CA SER A 33 -2.36 6.98 25.23
C SER A 33 -1.72 6.43 23.96
N ASP A 34 -0.98 5.33 24.06
CA ASP A 34 -0.35 4.68 22.90
C ASP A 34 -1.38 4.10 21.92
N VAL A 35 -2.50 3.57 22.44
CA VAL A 35 -3.64 3.11 21.64
C VAL A 35 -4.30 4.29 20.93
N ALA A 36 -4.54 5.39 21.62
CA ALA A 36 -5.13 6.59 21.02
C ALA A 36 -4.29 7.09 19.85
N ASN A 37 -2.98 7.24 20.03
CA ASN A 37 -2.06 7.65 18.98
C ASN A 37 -2.06 6.67 17.79
N ALA A 38 -2.00 5.36 18.06
CA ALA A 38 -2.00 4.36 16.99
C ALA A 38 -3.32 4.34 16.18
N LEU A 39 -4.46 4.65 16.81
CA LEU A 39 -5.74 4.79 16.13
C LEU A 39 -5.80 6.07 15.30
N THR A 40 -5.25 7.18 15.80
CA THR A 40 -5.15 8.44 15.06
C THR A 40 -4.26 8.33 13.84
N ASP A 41 -3.14 7.60 13.94
CA ASP A 41 -2.20 7.40 12.84
C ASP A 41 -2.66 6.34 11.82
N SER A 42 -3.75 5.60 12.11
CA SER A 42 -4.28 4.57 11.22
C SER A 42 -5.31 5.14 10.25
N LEU A 43 -5.20 4.80 8.97
CA LEU A 43 -6.25 5.12 8.00
C LEU A 43 -7.53 4.34 8.32
N SER A 44 -8.61 5.06 8.59
CA SER A 44 -9.92 4.47 8.90
C SER A 44 -10.50 3.74 7.69
N ARG A 45 -11.16 2.59 7.93
CA ARG A 45 -11.91 1.84 6.90
C ARG A 45 -13.03 2.66 6.26
N THR A 46 -13.56 3.65 6.98
CA THR A 46 -14.58 4.58 6.48
C THR A 46 -13.99 5.90 5.96
N GLY A 47 -12.65 6.00 5.83
CA GLY A 47 -11.98 7.16 5.26
C GLY A 47 -11.95 8.41 6.15
N GLN A 48 -12.22 8.27 7.45
CA GLN A 48 -12.14 9.39 8.39
C GLN A 48 -10.70 9.87 8.61
N GLY A 49 -10.52 11.17 8.84
CA GLY A 49 -9.24 11.79 9.22
C GLY A 49 -8.30 12.14 8.07
N GLY A 50 -8.44 11.51 6.90
CA GLY A 50 -7.62 11.76 5.71
C GLY A 50 -6.13 11.40 5.91
N MET A 51 -5.41 11.17 4.81
CA MET A 51 -3.96 11.01 4.87
C MET A 51 -3.30 12.39 4.92
N LEU A 52 -2.34 12.59 5.83
CA LEU A 52 -1.59 13.84 5.94
C LEU A 52 -0.37 13.91 4.99
N ALA A 53 -0.02 12.80 4.35
CA ALA A 53 1.06 12.68 3.37
C ALA A 53 0.63 11.78 2.19
N PRO A 54 1.27 11.89 1.01
CA PRO A 54 0.98 11.00 -0.12
C PRO A 54 1.20 9.52 0.19
N MET A 55 0.36 8.65 -0.36
CA MET A 55 0.59 7.20 -0.35
C MET A 55 1.65 6.87 -1.39
N LEU A 56 2.76 6.29 -0.94
CA LEU A 56 3.82 5.78 -1.81
C LEU A 56 3.62 4.28 -2.02
N PHE A 57 3.84 3.82 -3.25
CA PHE A 57 3.77 2.43 -3.64
C PHE A 57 5.16 1.94 -4.07
N ASP A 58 5.39 0.64 -3.98
CA ASP A 58 6.55 0.02 -4.63
C ASP A 58 6.46 0.20 -6.15
N ASP A 59 7.62 0.23 -6.83
CA ASP A 59 7.64 0.36 -8.30
C ASP A 59 6.84 -0.76 -8.96
N GLY A 60 6.93 -1.99 -8.43
CA GLY A 60 6.28 -3.16 -9.00
C GLY A 60 6.80 -3.52 -10.40
N ALA A 61 6.13 -4.47 -11.03
CA ALA A 61 6.44 -4.94 -12.37
C ALA A 61 5.16 -5.43 -13.08
N ILE A 62 5.25 -5.73 -14.36
CA ILE A 62 4.13 -6.19 -15.19
C ILE A 62 3.40 -7.43 -14.65
N LEU A 63 4.10 -8.32 -13.93
CA LEU A 63 3.53 -9.52 -13.30
C LEU A 63 3.15 -9.30 -11.83
N THR A 64 3.70 -8.26 -11.20
CA THR A 64 3.51 -7.93 -9.77
C THR A 64 3.41 -6.42 -9.60
N PRO A 65 2.29 -5.79 -10.01
CA PRO A 65 2.15 -4.34 -9.97
C PRO A 65 2.16 -3.82 -8.53
N GLY A 66 2.67 -2.60 -8.31
CA GLY A 66 2.71 -1.97 -6.98
C GLY A 66 1.33 -1.70 -6.40
N ILE A 67 0.32 -1.51 -7.26
CA ILE A 67 -1.11 -1.47 -6.89
C ILE A 67 -1.82 -2.57 -7.66
N ALA A 68 -2.27 -3.63 -6.99
CA ALA A 68 -2.85 -4.80 -7.64
C ALA A 68 -4.16 -5.27 -6.98
N TRP A 69 -4.92 -6.06 -7.72
CA TRP A 69 -6.16 -6.67 -7.23
C TRP A 69 -5.90 -8.05 -6.61
N ALA A 70 -6.46 -8.30 -5.42
CA ALA A 70 -6.22 -9.55 -4.69
C ALA A 70 -6.63 -10.81 -5.46
N LEU A 71 -7.69 -10.74 -6.27
CA LEU A 71 -8.16 -11.86 -7.10
C LEU A 71 -7.51 -11.92 -8.48
N GLU A 72 -6.79 -10.87 -8.89
CA GLU A 72 -6.10 -10.80 -10.17
C GLU A 72 -4.75 -10.08 -9.99
N PRO A 73 -3.75 -10.75 -9.38
CA PRO A 73 -2.51 -10.10 -8.94
C PRO A 73 -1.66 -9.50 -10.05
N THR A 74 -1.91 -9.89 -11.29
CA THR A 74 -1.22 -9.40 -12.49
C THR A 74 -1.91 -8.18 -13.09
N MET A 75 -3.05 -7.76 -12.53
CA MET A 75 -3.79 -6.58 -12.94
C MET A 75 -3.54 -5.44 -11.96
N GLY A 76 -3.10 -4.29 -12.46
CA GLY A 76 -2.71 -3.19 -11.59
C GLY A 76 -1.89 -2.09 -12.23
N PHE A 77 -1.38 -1.17 -11.41
CA PHE A 77 -0.47 -0.09 -11.81
C PHE A 77 0.96 -0.36 -11.32
N TYR A 78 1.94 -0.04 -12.16
CA TYR A 78 3.37 -0.16 -11.84
C TYR A 78 4.18 0.97 -12.51
N ARG A 79 5.40 1.19 -12.02
CA ARG A 79 6.39 2.08 -12.61
C ARG A 79 7.45 1.23 -13.31
N ASP A 80 7.55 1.34 -14.64
CA ASP A 80 8.53 0.58 -15.44
C ASP A 80 9.92 1.24 -15.37
N SER A 81 9.95 2.57 -15.30
CA SER A 81 11.17 3.36 -15.15
C SER A 81 10.84 4.77 -14.63
N THR A 82 11.86 5.61 -14.46
CA THR A 82 11.66 7.05 -14.18
C THR A 82 10.72 7.66 -15.22
N GLN A 83 9.69 8.36 -14.73
CA GLN A 83 8.66 9.01 -15.57
C GLN A 83 7.89 8.06 -16.50
N ASP A 84 7.83 6.76 -16.21
CA ASP A 84 7.05 5.78 -16.98
C ASP A 84 6.17 4.95 -16.04
N MET A 85 4.88 5.28 -16.04
CA MET A 85 3.84 4.55 -15.31
C MET A 85 3.01 3.73 -16.30
N ARG A 86 2.64 2.51 -15.92
CA ARG A 86 1.88 1.60 -16.77
C ARG A 86 0.79 0.88 -16.00
N ALA A 87 -0.24 0.43 -16.71
CA ALA A 87 -1.20 -0.53 -16.19
C ALA A 87 -1.03 -1.89 -16.86
N SER A 88 -1.12 -2.97 -16.10
CA SER A 88 -1.12 -4.34 -16.59
C SER A 88 -2.49 -5.00 -16.45
N VAL A 89 -2.79 -5.92 -17.38
CA VAL A 89 -3.92 -6.87 -17.34
C VAL A 89 -3.43 -8.18 -17.93
N GLY A 90 -3.61 -9.30 -17.23
CA GLY A 90 -3.26 -10.64 -17.74
C GLY A 90 -1.81 -10.76 -18.26
N ASN A 91 -0.84 -10.29 -17.48
CA ASN A 91 0.61 -10.28 -17.79
C ASN A 91 1.05 -9.37 -18.94
N ARG A 92 0.20 -8.47 -19.40
CA ARG A 92 0.50 -7.55 -20.50
C ARG A 92 0.28 -6.11 -20.06
N ALA A 93 1.14 -5.20 -20.53
CA ALA A 93 0.91 -3.78 -20.37
C ALA A 93 -0.22 -3.35 -21.34
N VAL A 94 -1.23 -2.67 -20.83
CA VAL A 94 -2.39 -2.21 -21.62
C VAL A 94 -2.38 -0.71 -21.85
N THR A 95 -1.78 0.05 -20.93
CA THR A 95 -1.65 1.50 -21.04
C THR A 95 -0.31 1.95 -20.49
N ARG A 96 0.20 3.05 -21.06
CA ARG A 96 1.45 3.70 -20.66
C ARG A 96 1.25 5.21 -20.55
N TRP A 97 1.81 5.80 -19.51
CA TRP A 97 1.86 7.24 -19.25
C TRP A 97 3.31 7.64 -19.06
N GLN A 98 3.83 8.51 -19.93
CA GLN A 98 5.18 9.05 -19.84
C GLN A 98 5.19 10.56 -20.04
N LEU A 99 6.27 11.23 -19.63
CA LEU A 99 6.38 12.69 -19.67
C LEU A 99 6.09 13.27 -21.07
N ASP A 100 6.61 12.62 -22.11
CA ASP A 100 6.58 13.11 -23.48
C ASP A 100 5.38 12.59 -24.30
N THR A 101 4.75 11.48 -23.88
CA THR A 101 3.49 10.97 -24.46
C THR A 101 2.50 10.67 -23.34
N GLN A 102 1.49 11.51 -23.22
CA GLN A 102 0.63 11.56 -22.03
C GLN A 102 -0.27 10.33 -21.87
N PHE A 103 -0.58 9.59 -22.94
CA PHE A 103 -1.37 8.36 -22.88
C PHE A 103 -1.20 7.51 -24.15
N GLU A 104 -0.74 6.28 -24.00
CA GLU A 104 -0.65 5.29 -25.08
C GLU A 104 -1.49 4.06 -24.72
N VAL A 105 -2.37 3.63 -25.64
CA VAL A 105 -3.13 2.37 -25.52
C VAL A 105 -2.37 1.28 -26.29
N LEU A 106 -1.82 0.33 -25.55
CA LEU A 106 -1.05 -0.77 -26.12
C LEU A 106 -2.01 -1.88 -26.57
N ARG A 107 -2.25 -1.98 -27.88
CA ARG A 107 -3.00 -3.11 -28.46
C ARG A 107 -2.00 -4.20 -28.85
N ASP A 108 -2.19 -5.45 -28.38
CA ASP A 108 -1.50 -6.57 -29.05
C ASP A 108 -2.19 -6.78 -30.38
N TYR A 109 -1.47 -6.54 -31.46
CA TYR A 109 -1.87 -6.99 -32.78
C TYR A 109 -1.10 -8.26 -33.19
N GLY A 110 -0.67 -9.09 -32.24
CA GLY A 110 -0.20 -10.46 -32.52
C GLY A 110 1.05 -10.58 -33.39
N ALA A 111 1.71 -9.48 -33.76
CA ALA A 111 2.98 -9.46 -34.46
C ALA A 111 3.65 -8.08 -34.31
N GLY A 112 4.58 -7.97 -33.37
CA GLY A 112 5.50 -6.84 -33.29
C GLY A 112 4.93 -5.56 -32.69
N LEU A 113 5.79 -4.85 -31.97
CA LEU A 113 5.54 -3.53 -31.41
C LEU A 113 5.49 -2.50 -32.55
N GLU A 114 4.31 -2.26 -33.12
CA GLU A 114 4.12 -1.17 -34.08
C GLU A 114 3.42 0.01 -33.38
N TYR A 115 4.19 1.08 -33.20
CA TYR A 115 3.78 2.35 -32.61
C TYR A 115 2.85 3.09 -33.59
N TYR A 116 1.63 3.43 -33.15
CA TYR A 116 0.77 4.36 -33.88
C TYR A 116 0.65 5.67 -33.07
N PRO A 117 0.88 6.84 -33.71
CA PRO A 117 0.87 8.15 -33.06
C PRO A 117 -0.51 8.58 -32.57
#